data_AF-A0A963HI18-F1
#
_entry.id   AF-A0A963HI18-F1
#
_cell.length_a   1.000
_cell.length_b   1.000
_cell.length_c   1.000
_cell.angle_alpha   90.00
_cell.angle_beta   90.00
_cell.angle_gamma   90.00
#
_symmetry.space_group_name_H-M   'P 1'
#
loop_
_entity.id
_entity.type
_entity.pdbx_description
1 polymer ?
#
loop_
_entity_poly.entity_id
_entity_poly.type
_entity_poly.pdbx_seq_one_letter_code
_entity_poly.pdbx_strand_id
1 'polypeptide(L)'
;EARMRDFLDASGLSIQADFREPADHLAVPLALMAELAGAASSVEDIPTAAATQADFLRTAVLDWLPRFVERCQQARPRFDVYPALAALLLGFVRADVTFLEDVGGSAAVS
;
A
#
# COMPACT_ATOMS: atom_id res chain seq x y z
N GLU A 1 -9.55 3.74 -10.03
CA GLU A 1 -10.97 4.09 -9.76
C GLU A 1 -11.91 2.94 -9.35
N ALA A 2 -12.53 2.13 -10.24
CA ALA A 2 -13.59 1.19 -9.82
C ALA A 2 -13.13 0.16 -8.77
N ARG A 3 -11.97 -0.46 -9.00
CA ARG A 3 -11.39 -1.47 -8.11
C ARG A 3 -10.98 -0.93 -6.73
N MET A 4 -10.61 0.35 -6.65
CA MET A 4 -10.27 1.03 -5.38
C MET A 4 -11.53 1.34 -4.58
N ARG A 5 -12.61 1.73 -5.27
CA ARG A 5 -13.93 1.91 -4.64
C ARG A 5 -14.46 0.61 -4.05
N ASP A 6 -14.40 -0.48 -4.81
CA ASP A 6 -14.85 -1.80 -4.35
C ASP A 6 -14.09 -2.25 -3.08
N PHE A 7 -12.79 -1.94 -3.00
CA PHE A 7 -11.95 -2.28 -1.85
C PHE A 7 -12.26 -1.41 -0.62
N LEU A 8 -12.51 -0.11 -0.81
CA LEU A 8 -12.90 0.81 0.26
C LEU A 8 -14.26 0.42 0.86
N ASP A 9 -15.22 0.08 0.01
CA ASP A 9 -16.54 -0.40 0.42
C ASP A 9 -16.44 -1.72 1.20
N ALA A 10 -15.57 -2.66 0.76
CA ALA A 10 -15.31 -3.91 1.47
C ALA A 10 -14.60 -3.72 2.83
N SER A 11 -13.86 -2.64 3.00
CA SER A 11 -13.08 -2.35 4.22
C SER A 11 -13.84 -1.51 5.26
N GLY A 12 -15.09 -1.10 4.97
CA GLY A 12 -15.89 -0.26 5.87
C GLY A 12 -15.36 1.17 6.04
N LEU A 13 -14.37 1.56 5.24
CA LEU A 13 -13.75 2.88 5.28
C LEU A 13 -14.48 3.81 4.31
N SER A 14 -15.41 4.61 4.85
CA SER A 14 -16.08 5.64 4.07
C SER A 14 -15.12 6.82 3.85
N ILE A 15 -14.79 7.11 2.59
CA ILE A 15 -14.15 8.37 2.23
C ILE A 15 -15.13 9.50 2.61
N GLN A 16 -14.71 10.40 3.51
CA GLN A 16 -15.51 11.55 3.90
C GLN A 16 -15.92 12.36 2.66
N ALA A 17 -17.21 12.73 2.58
CA ALA A 17 -17.80 13.35 1.40
C ALA A 17 -17.15 14.69 0.97
N ASP A 18 -16.36 15.32 1.84
CA ASP A 18 -15.58 16.53 1.54
C ASP A 18 -14.18 16.26 0.97
N PHE A 19 -13.81 14.99 0.76
CA PHE A 19 -12.54 14.60 0.14
C PHE A 19 -12.60 14.84 -1.37
N ARG A 20 -12.21 16.04 -1.80
CA ARG A 20 -12.10 16.45 -3.23
C ARG A 20 -10.89 15.88 -3.97
N GLU A 21 -10.15 14.97 -3.35
CA GLU A 21 -8.99 14.34 -3.98
C GLU A 21 -9.39 13.00 -4.62
N PRO A 22 -9.05 12.75 -5.89
CA PRO A 22 -9.36 11.47 -6.54
C PRO A 22 -8.82 10.29 -5.73
N ALA A 23 -9.57 9.18 -5.67
CA ALA A 23 -9.17 7.95 -4.97
C ALA A 23 -7.83 7.35 -5.44
N ASP A 24 -7.25 7.88 -6.52
CA ASP A 24 -5.95 7.50 -7.06
C ASP A 24 -4.78 8.35 -6.47
N HIS A 25 -5.03 9.18 -5.45
CA HIS A 25 -3.96 9.85 -4.69
C HIS A 25 -3.13 8.84 -3.91
N LEU A 26 -1.79 8.91 -4.02
CA LEU A 26 -0.84 8.02 -3.31
C LEU A 26 -1.14 7.88 -1.81
N ALA A 27 -1.63 8.94 -1.16
CA ALA A 27 -1.96 8.92 0.26
C ALA A 27 -3.11 7.95 0.61
N VAL A 28 -4.08 7.76 -0.29
CA VAL A 28 -5.27 6.91 -0.05
C VAL A 28 -4.90 5.43 0.12
N PRO A 29 -4.20 4.75 -0.82
CA PRO A 29 -3.82 3.37 -0.62
C PRO A 29 -2.84 3.18 0.55
N LEU A 30 -2.03 4.18 0.88
CA LEU A 30 -1.15 4.12 2.06
C LEU A 30 -1.94 4.21 3.37
N ALA A 31 -2.95 5.07 3.44
CA ALA A 31 -3.84 5.16 4.60
C ALA A 31 -4.62 3.85 4.79
N LEU A 32 -5.15 3.30 3.71
CA LEU A 32 -5.83 2.01 3.72
C LEU A 32 -4.90 0.87 4.17
N MET A 33 -3.64 0.87 3.70
CA MET A 33 -2.64 -0.09 4.18
C MET A 33 -2.41 0.01 5.68
N ALA A 34 -2.35 1.24 6.23
CA ALA A 34 -2.18 1.46 7.66
C ALA A 34 -3.38 0.91 8.46
N GLU A 35 -4.61 1.08 7.96
CA GLU A 35 -5.82 0.50 8.57
C GLU A 35 -5.79 -1.03 8.52
N LEU A 36 -5.40 -1.65 7.40
CA LEU A 36 -5.25 -3.09 7.27
C LEU A 36 -4.23 -3.66 8.27
N ALA A 37 -3.07 -3.01 8.40
CA ALA A 37 -2.03 -3.40 9.36
C ALA A 37 -2.52 -3.22 10.81
N GLY A 38 -3.24 -2.13 11.09
CA GLY A 38 -3.85 -1.87 12.39
C GLY A 38 -4.87 -2.94 12.77
N ALA A 39 -5.78 -3.30 11.85
CA ALA A 39 -6.77 -4.34 12.07
C ALA A 39 -6.10 -5.71 12.31
N ALA A 40 -5.09 -6.06 11.50
CA ALA A 40 -4.34 -7.31 11.62
C ALA A 40 -3.69 -7.52 13.00
N SER A 41 -3.31 -6.44 13.70
CA SER A 41 -2.73 -6.54 15.05
C SER A 41 -3.66 -7.15 16.11
N SER A 42 -4.97 -7.22 15.81
CA SER A 42 -6.01 -7.78 16.68
C SER A 42 -6.53 -9.15 16.24
N VAL A 43 -5.99 -9.71 15.15
CA VAL A 43 -6.46 -10.97 14.54
C VAL A 43 -5.60 -12.14 15.01
N GLU A 44 -6.23 -13.28 15.32
CA GLU A 44 -5.52 -14.51 15.70
C GLU A 44 -4.87 -15.22 14.50
N ASP A 45 -5.46 -15.09 13.31
CA ASP A 45 -4.94 -15.61 12.04
C ASP A 45 -3.98 -14.62 11.35
N ILE A 46 -2.78 -14.51 11.93
CA ILE A 46 -1.67 -13.67 11.42
C ILE A 46 -1.29 -14.03 9.97
N PRO A 47 -1.18 -15.31 9.56
CA PRO A 47 -0.79 -15.65 8.19
C PRO A 47 -1.77 -15.18 7.12
N THR A 48 -3.08 -15.36 7.36
CA THR A 48 -4.10 -14.87 6.42
C THR A 48 -4.07 -13.35 6.34
N ALA A 49 -3.94 -12.67 7.48
CA ALA A 49 -3.85 -11.21 7.51
C ALA A 49 -2.59 -10.69 6.77
N ALA A 50 -1.47 -11.40 6.88
CA ALA A 50 -0.24 -11.08 6.15
C ALA A 50 -0.40 -11.29 4.63
N ALA A 51 -1.05 -12.38 4.21
CA ALA A 51 -1.34 -12.65 2.80
C ALA A 51 -2.26 -11.58 2.18
N THR A 52 -3.30 -11.15 2.90
CA THR A 52 -4.19 -10.06 2.45
C THR A 52 -3.44 -8.74 2.29
N GLN A 53 -2.58 -8.40 3.25
CA GLN A 53 -1.75 -7.19 3.19
C GLN A 53 -0.75 -7.23 2.02
N ALA A 54 -0.06 -8.35 1.81
CA ALA A 54 0.86 -8.52 0.70
C ALA A 54 0.14 -8.39 -0.64
N ASP A 55 -1.04 -9.00 -0.78
CA ASP A 55 -1.82 -8.92 -2.00
C ASP A 55 -2.29 -7.49 -2.31
N PHE A 56 -2.73 -6.76 -1.29
CA PHE A 56 -3.07 -5.34 -1.42
C PHE A 56 -1.87 -4.52 -1.89
N LEU A 57 -0.71 -4.65 -1.25
CA LEU A 57 0.49 -3.90 -1.64
C LEU A 57 0.94 -4.21 -3.07
N ARG A 58 0.84 -5.47 -3.51
CA ARG A 58 1.17 -5.84 -4.90
C ARG A 58 0.21 -5.19 -5.90
N THR A 59 -1.08 -5.38 -5.69
CA THR A 59 -2.11 -5.03 -6.67
C THR A 59 -2.52 -3.55 -6.65
N ALA A 60 -2.51 -2.91 -5.49
CA ALA A 60 -2.97 -1.53 -5.32
C ALA A 60 -1.84 -0.50 -5.29
N VAL A 61 -0.59 -0.91 -4.99
CA VAL A 61 0.56 -0.01 -4.85
C VAL A 61 1.67 -0.33 -5.85
N LEU A 62 2.22 -1.54 -5.84
CA LEU A 62 3.38 -1.90 -6.67
C LEU A 62 3.09 -1.97 -8.18
N ASP A 63 1.83 -2.11 -8.60
CA ASP A 63 1.43 -2.08 -10.01
C ASP A 63 1.80 -0.75 -10.72
N TRP A 64 1.94 0.35 -9.97
CA TRP A 64 2.20 1.67 -10.54
C TRP A 64 3.32 2.45 -9.82
N LEU A 65 3.57 2.19 -8.53
CA LEU A 65 4.55 2.92 -7.74
C LEU A 65 5.96 2.95 -8.38
N PRO A 66 6.52 1.85 -8.95
CA PRO A 66 7.83 1.89 -9.59
C PRO A 66 7.92 2.92 -10.72
N ARG A 67 6.88 3.00 -11.57
CA ARG A 67 6.79 3.97 -12.67
C ARG A 67 6.64 5.40 -12.15
N PHE A 68 5.88 5.58 -11.06
CA PHE A 68 5.79 6.88 -10.40
C PHE A 68 7.15 7.36 -9.87
N VAL A 69 7.90 6.48 -9.18
CA VAL A 69 9.24 6.82 -8.68
C VAL A 69 10.18 7.19 -9.81
N GLU A 70 10.19 6.42 -10.91
CA GLU A 70 11.00 6.75 -12.08
C GLU A 70 10.72 8.17 -12.60
N ARG A 71 9.44 8.54 -12.72
CA ARG A 71 9.05 9.89 -13.13
C ARG A 71 9.48 10.96 -12.10
N CYS A 72 9.41 10.66 -10.81
CA CYS A 72 9.94 11.56 -9.77
C CYS A 72 11.46 11.75 -9.88
N GLN A 73 12.23 10.71 -10.25
CA GLN A 73 13.68 10.83 -10.45
C GLN A 73 14.05 11.65 -11.69
N GLN A 74 13.18 11.66 -12.70
CA GLN A 74 13.35 12.47 -13.90
C GLN A 74 12.95 13.93 -13.67
N ALA A 75 12.13 14.21 -12.67
CA ALA A 75 11.80 15.57 -12.30
C ALA A 75 13.07 16.33 -11.85
N ARG A 76 13.15 17.61 -12.18
CA ARG A 76 14.23 18.51 -11.75
C ARG A 76 13.66 19.59 -10.81
N PRO A 77 13.15 19.20 -9.63
CA PRO A 77 12.68 20.17 -8.64
C PRO A 77 13.87 21.00 -8.12
N ARG A 78 13.57 22.12 -7.47
CA ARG A 78 14.60 22.94 -6.79
C ARG A 78 15.34 22.14 -5.69
N PHE A 79 14.68 21.14 -5.12
CA PHE A 79 15.21 20.29 -4.04
C PHE A 79 14.85 18.83 -4.27
N ASP A 80 15.78 17.93 -3.99
CA ASP A 80 15.63 16.48 -4.26
C ASP A 80 14.85 15.70 -3.18
N VAL A 81 14.20 16.40 -2.25
CA VAL A 81 13.46 15.79 -1.13
C VAL A 81 12.36 14.85 -1.64
N TYR A 82 11.50 15.30 -2.56
CA TYR A 82 10.38 14.48 -3.04
C TYR A 82 10.81 13.28 -3.90
N PRO A 83 11.77 13.42 -4.84
CA PRO A 83 12.37 12.25 -5.50
C PRO A 83 12.98 11.24 -4.51
N ALA A 84 13.70 11.72 -3.48
CA ALA A 84 14.25 10.84 -2.45
C ALA A 84 13.17 10.13 -1.63
N LEU A 85 12.11 10.84 -1.22
CA LEU A 85 10.98 10.26 -0.50
C LEU A 85 10.23 9.22 -1.35
N ALA A 86 10.04 9.47 -2.64
CA ALA A 86 9.43 8.50 -3.55
C ALA A 86 10.27 7.22 -3.65
N ALA A 87 11.60 7.34 -3.75
CA ALA A 87 12.51 6.19 -3.76
C ALA A 87 12.49 5.42 -2.43
N LEU A 88 12.50 6.14 -1.29
CA LEU A 88 12.37 5.55 0.04
C LEU A 88 11.09 4.74 0.15
N LEU A 89 9.96 5.29 -0.29
CA LEU A 89 8.67 4.63 -0.25
C LEU A 89 8.66 3.33 -1.06
N LEU A 90 9.19 3.34 -2.29
CA LEU A 90 9.28 2.12 -3.08
C LEU A 90 10.17 1.05 -2.44
N GLY A 91 11.29 1.46 -1.83
CA GLY A 91 12.14 0.56 -1.07
C GLY A 91 11.40 -0.06 0.12
N PHE A 92 10.67 0.77 0.87
CA PHE A 92 9.85 0.34 2.01
C PHE A 92 8.78 -0.67 1.59
N VAL A 93 7.95 -0.33 0.60
CA VAL A 93 6.84 -1.21 0.16
C VAL A 93 7.35 -2.56 -0.35
N ARG A 94 8.48 -2.58 -1.06
CA ARG A 94 9.09 -3.84 -1.53
C ARG A 94 9.57 -4.70 -0.37
N ALA A 95 10.26 -4.11 0.60
CA ALA A 95 10.71 -4.82 1.78
C ALA A 95 9.53 -5.37 2.60
N ASP A 96 8.46 -4.58 2.72
CA ASP A 96 7.25 -4.96 3.46
C ASP A 96 6.51 -6.13 2.79
N VAL A 97 6.36 -6.13 1.46
CA VAL A 97 5.79 -7.29 0.74
C VAL A 97 6.62 -8.55 0.96
N THR A 98 7.95 -8.46 0.87
CA THR A 98 8.82 -9.62 1.13
C THR A 98 8.65 -10.16 2.55
N PHE A 99 8.55 -9.26 3.55
CA PHE A 99 8.29 -9.64 4.93
C PHE A 99 6.92 -10.32 5.09
N LEU A 100 5.86 -9.74 4.53
CA LEU A 100 4.50 -10.26 4.63
C LEU A 100 4.34 -11.61 3.91
N GLU A 101 5.00 -11.80 2.77
CA GLU A 101 5.01 -13.08 2.06
C GLU A 101 5.74 -14.18 2.85
N ASP A 102 6.82 -13.84 3.57
CA ASP A 102 7.50 -14.78 4.47
C ASP A 102 6.61 -15.17 5.65
N VAL A 103 5.96 -14.19 6.29
CA VAL A 103 5.01 -14.42 7.40
C VAL A 103 3.80 -15.25 6.95
N GLY A 104 3.22 -14.94 5.78
CA GLY A 104 2.10 -15.69 5.22
C GLY A 104 2.49 -17.10 4.74
N GLY A 105 3.71 -17.25 4.20
CA GLY A 105 4.25 -18.51 3.70
C GLY A 105 4.69 -19.48 4.81
N SER A 106 5.18 -18.96 5.94
CA SER A 106 5.60 -19.78 7.08
C SER A 106 4.48 -20.64 7.69
N ALA A 107 3.21 -20.31 7.43
CA ALA A 107 2.06 -21.09 7.86
C ALA A 107 1.67 -22.25 6.92
N ALA A 108 2.14 -22.25 5.66
CA ALA A 108 1.91 -23.35 4.73
C ALA A 108 2.87 -24.54 4.94
N VAL A 109 3.91 -24.36 5.76
CA VAL A 109 5.00 -25.33 5.99
C VAL A 109 4.98 -25.90 7.42
N SER A 110 4.07 -25.45 8.29
CA SER A 110 3.85 -26.00 9.65
C SER A 110 2.54 -26.78 9.72
#